data_AF-A0A5B8REG2-F1
#
_entry.id   AF-A0A5B8REG2-F1
#
_cell.length_a   1.000
_cell.length_b   1.000
_cell.length_c   1.000
_cell.angle_alpha   90.00
_cell.angle_beta   90.00
_cell.angle_gamma   90.00
#
_symmetry.space_group_name_H-M   'P 1'
#
loop_
_entity.id
_entity.type
_entity.pdbx_description
1 polymer ?
#
loop_
_entity_poly.entity_id
_entity_poly.type
_entity_poly.pdbx_seq_one_letter_code
_entity_poly.pdbx_strand_id
1 'polypeptide(L)'
;MPFPRRAWHAGRSSLAGRAECNDFSIGIELEGSDDIPYAGAQYQRLEAVLAVLMAAYPAIRPERVVGHCHVAPARKSDPGPVFEWGRLARSLGIPAPGIPGVQRYGGR
;
A
#
# COMPACT_ATOMS: atom_id res chain seq x y z
N MET A 1 3.95 -1.65 -16.58
CA MET A 1 3.35 -2.91 -17.07
C MET A 1 1.83 -2.72 -17.22
N PRO A 2 1.16 -3.23 -18.27
CA PRO A 2 -0.31 -3.17 -18.37
C PRO A 2 -1.00 -4.02 -17.27
N PHE A 3 -2.14 -3.57 -16.74
CA PHE A 3 -2.84 -4.25 -15.62
C PHE A 3 -3.16 -5.74 -15.77
N PRO A 4 -3.53 -6.29 -16.96
CA PRO A 4 -3.77 -7.73 -17.08
C PRO A 4 -2.48 -8.57 -17.07
N ARG A 5 -1.30 -7.93 -17.02
CA ARG A 5 -0.01 -8.63 -16.99
C ARG A 5 0.58 -8.58 -15.59
N ARG A 6 1.12 -9.72 -15.18
CA ARG A 6 1.90 -9.89 -13.95
C ARG A 6 3.09 -8.92 -13.96
N ALA A 7 3.10 -8.01 -12.98
CA ALA A 7 4.27 -7.22 -12.66
C ALA A 7 5.11 -7.93 -11.58
N TRP A 8 6.40 -7.68 -11.55
CA TRP A 8 7.30 -8.20 -10.52
C TRP A 8 7.66 -7.09 -9.55
N HIS A 9 6.82 -6.91 -8.53
CA HIS A 9 6.97 -5.84 -7.56
C HIS A 9 6.95 -6.38 -6.11
N ALA A 10 6.11 -7.37 -5.81
CA ALA A 10 5.94 -7.89 -4.47
C ALA A 10 7.04 -8.89 -4.06
N GLY A 11 7.63 -9.63 -5.01
CA GLY A 11 8.56 -10.73 -4.72
C GLY A 11 7.89 -11.85 -3.89
N ARG A 12 8.67 -12.56 -3.05
CA ARG A 12 8.10 -13.51 -2.07
C ARG A 12 7.25 -12.75 -1.04
N SER A 13 5.95 -13.00 -1.05
CA SER A 13 4.97 -12.27 -0.24
C SER A 13 3.68 -13.07 -0.04
N SER A 14 2.85 -12.66 0.92
CA SER A 14 1.53 -13.24 1.17
C SER A 14 0.54 -12.19 1.68
N LEU A 15 -0.71 -12.25 1.21
CA LEU A 15 -1.81 -11.42 1.71
C LEU A 15 -3.00 -12.31 2.06
N ALA A 16 -3.49 -12.20 3.30
CA ALA A 16 -4.62 -12.99 3.81
C ALA A 16 -4.46 -14.51 3.57
N GLY A 17 -3.25 -15.03 3.76
CA GLY A 17 -2.92 -16.45 3.57
C GLY A 17 -2.64 -16.88 2.13
N ARG A 18 -2.86 -16.01 1.14
CA ARG A 18 -2.54 -16.29 -0.26
C ARG A 18 -1.13 -15.82 -0.60
N ALA A 19 -0.25 -16.77 -0.91
CA ALA A 19 1.12 -16.51 -1.35
C ALA A 19 1.21 -15.93 -2.77
N GLU A 20 2.38 -15.39 -3.11
CA GLU A 20 2.76 -14.85 -4.43
C GLU A 20 1.89 -13.67 -4.88
N CYS A 21 1.97 -12.54 -4.15
CA CYS A 21 1.14 -11.37 -4.43
C CYS A 21 1.28 -10.82 -5.85
N ASN A 22 2.44 -10.98 -6.50
CA ASN A 22 2.65 -10.61 -7.91
C ASN A 22 1.55 -11.15 -8.85
N ASP A 23 0.93 -12.29 -8.51
CA ASP A 23 -0.06 -12.96 -9.34
C ASP A 23 -1.45 -12.33 -9.26
N PHE A 24 -1.72 -11.51 -8.23
CA PHE A 24 -3.06 -10.99 -7.97
C PHE A 24 -3.11 -9.56 -7.41
N SER A 25 -1.98 -8.87 -7.31
CA SER A 25 -1.90 -7.47 -6.88
C SER A 25 -1.46 -6.54 -8.00
N ILE A 26 -1.82 -5.27 -7.85
CA ILE A 26 -1.29 -4.16 -8.65
C ILE A 26 -0.30 -3.41 -7.76
N GLY A 27 0.96 -3.32 -8.20
CA GLY A 27 1.98 -2.50 -7.53
C GLY A 27 1.89 -1.03 -7.96
N ILE A 28 1.88 -0.12 -6.99
CA ILE A 28 2.01 1.31 -7.21
C ILE A 28 3.27 1.77 -6.48
N GLU A 29 4.21 2.35 -7.22
CA GLU A 29 5.47 2.87 -6.66
C GLU A 29 5.37 4.39 -6.51
N LEU A 30 5.74 4.88 -5.33
CA LEU A 30 6.00 6.29 -5.09
C LEU A 30 7.51 6.49 -5.01
N GLU A 31 8.04 7.41 -5.79
CA GLU A 31 9.44 7.81 -5.69
C GLU A 31 9.70 8.47 -4.34
N GLY A 32 10.70 7.99 -3.61
CA GLY A 32 11.02 8.45 -2.26
C GLY A 32 11.84 7.42 -1.49
N SER A 33 11.89 7.62 -0.18
CA SER A 33 12.58 6.74 0.78
C SER A 33 11.73 6.63 2.06
N ASP A 34 12.03 5.63 2.90
CA ASP A 34 11.23 5.33 4.09
C ASP A 34 11.28 6.43 5.17
N ASP A 35 12.24 7.35 5.07
CA ASP A 35 12.54 8.40 6.05
C ASP A 35 12.23 9.82 5.56
N ILE A 36 11.89 10.00 4.27
CA ILE A 36 11.54 11.31 3.69
C ILE A 36 10.03 11.36 3.41
N PRO A 37 9.29 12.35 3.95
CA PRO A 37 7.87 12.50 3.64
C PRO A 37 7.61 12.64 2.13
N TYR A 38 6.66 11.86 1.62
CA TYR A 38 6.22 11.94 0.23
C TYR A 38 5.56 13.29 -0.07
N ALA A 39 5.74 13.77 -1.30
CA ALA A 39 5.17 15.05 -1.72
C ALA A 39 3.64 15.01 -1.75
N GLY A 40 3.00 16.14 -1.43
CA GLY A 40 1.54 16.26 -1.43
C GLY A 40 0.90 15.86 -2.78
N ALA A 41 1.58 16.16 -3.89
CA ALA A 41 1.16 15.80 -5.25
C ALA A 41 1.21 14.28 -5.51
N GLN A 42 2.15 13.55 -4.91
CA GLN A 42 2.21 12.09 -5.03
C GLN A 42 1.00 11.44 -4.39
N TYR A 43 0.62 11.88 -3.19
CA TYR A 43 -0.61 11.41 -2.55
C TYR A 43 -1.86 11.80 -3.32
N GLN A 44 -1.98 13.04 -3.83
CA GLN A 44 -3.13 13.43 -4.65
C GLN A 44 -3.29 12.50 -5.85
N ARG A 45 -2.17 12.14 -6.50
CA ARG A 45 -2.18 11.22 -7.62
C ARG A 45 -2.50 9.79 -7.19
N LEU A 46 -1.91 9.32 -6.09
CA LEU A 46 -2.19 8.02 -5.51
C LEU A 46 -3.67 7.86 -5.16
N GLU A 47 -4.27 8.86 -4.49
CA GLU A 47 -5.68 8.87 -4.10
C GLU A 47 -6.58 8.73 -5.34
N ALA A 48 -6.32 9.51 -6.39
CA ALA A 48 -7.07 9.43 -7.65
C ALA A 48 -6.92 8.07 -8.33
N VAL A 49 -5.70 7.51 -8.36
CA VAL A 49 -5.45 6.18 -8.95
C VAL A 49 -6.16 5.09 -8.15
N LEU A 50 -6.07 5.11 -6.82
CA LEU A 50 -6.73 4.14 -5.95
C LEU A 50 -8.25 4.18 -6.13
N ALA A 51 -8.85 5.37 -6.18
CA ALA A 51 -10.29 5.52 -6.40
C ALA A 51 -10.74 4.86 -7.72
N VAL A 52 -9.99 5.09 -8.82
CA VAL A 52 -10.29 4.48 -10.12
C VAL A 52 -10.09 2.97 -10.09
N LEU A 53 -9.00 2.48 -9.48
CA LEU A 53 -8.71 1.04 -9.40
C LEU A 53 -9.74 0.29 -8.57
N MET A 54 -10.16 0.83 -7.43
CA MET A 54 -11.20 0.21 -6.59
C MET A 54 -12.56 0.19 -7.30
N ALA A 55 -12.88 1.23 -8.08
CA ALA A 55 -14.10 1.25 -8.89
C ALA A 55 -14.05 0.24 -10.05
N ALA A 56 -12.91 0.14 -10.75
CA ALA A 56 -12.73 -0.76 -11.89
C ALA A 56 -12.58 -2.24 -11.49
N TYR A 57 -12.02 -2.50 -10.30
CA TYR A 57 -11.77 -3.83 -9.77
C TYR A 57 -12.38 -3.97 -8.37
N PRO A 58 -13.69 -4.30 -8.25
CA PRO A 58 -14.39 -4.37 -6.96
C PRO A 58 -13.81 -5.38 -5.96
N ALA A 59 -12.99 -6.33 -6.42
CA ALA A 59 -12.25 -7.25 -5.56
C ALA A 59 -11.11 -6.55 -4.76
N ILE A 60 -10.66 -5.37 -5.20
CA ILE A 60 -9.76 -4.49 -4.46
C ILE A 60 -10.60 -3.71 -3.44
N ARG A 61 -10.95 -4.41 -2.36
CA ARG A 61 -11.64 -3.82 -1.22
C ARG A 61 -10.71 -2.84 -0.47
N PRO A 62 -11.25 -1.85 0.26
CA PRO A 62 -10.44 -0.90 1.03
C PRO A 62 -9.41 -1.60 1.94
N GLU A 63 -9.80 -2.70 2.61
CA GLU A 63 -8.92 -3.47 3.49
C GLU A 63 -7.75 -4.18 2.78
N ARG A 64 -7.78 -4.25 1.44
CA ARG A 64 -6.74 -4.89 0.61
C ARG A 64 -5.73 -3.89 0.05
N VAL A 65 -5.88 -2.60 0.36
CA VAL A 65 -4.85 -1.59 0.08
C VAL A 65 -3.83 -1.64 1.20
N VAL A 66 -2.66 -2.21 0.90
CA VAL A 66 -1.61 -2.48 1.87
C VAL A 66 -0.25 -2.07 1.31
N GLY A 67 0.65 -1.65 2.19
CA GLY A 67 2.08 -1.45 1.87
C GLY A 67 2.84 -2.78 1.69
N HIS A 68 4.03 -2.72 1.08
CA HIS A 68 4.86 -3.89 0.84
C HIS A 68 5.30 -4.58 2.14
N CYS A 69 5.58 -3.78 3.17
CA CYS A 69 5.91 -4.25 4.52
C CYS A 69 4.84 -5.16 5.15
N HIS A 70 3.56 -5.02 4.76
CA HIS A 70 2.48 -5.87 5.27
C HIS A 70 2.44 -7.25 4.62
N VAL A 71 2.84 -7.35 3.35
CA VAL A 71 2.80 -8.61 2.58
C VAL A 71 4.14 -9.35 2.57
N ALA A 72 5.23 -8.67 2.92
CA ALA A 72 6.56 -9.25 3.05
C ALA A 72 7.24 -8.75 4.34
N PRO A 73 6.66 -9.03 5.53
CA PRO A 73 7.19 -8.58 6.80
C PRO A 73 8.62 -9.08 7.01
N ALA A 74 9.43 -8.32 7.73
CA ALA A 74 10.87 -8.52 7.94
C ALA A 74 11.77 -8.45 6.69
N ARG A 75 11.24 -8.56 5.47
CA ARG A 75 12.00 -8.41 4.22
C ARG A 75 11.90 -7.01 3.63
N LYS A 76 10.75 -6.36 3.78
CA LYS A 76 10.43 -5.07 3.15
C LYS A 76 9.91 -4.09 4.18
N SER A 77 10.34 -2.85 4.07
CA SER A 77 10.00 -1.74 4.97
C SER A 77 9.11 -0.69 4.29
N ASP A 78 9.14 -0.61 2.96
CA ASP A 78 8.34 0.32 2.18
C ASP A 78 6.82 0.06 2.32
N PRO A 79 5.98 1.11 2.31
CA PRO A 79 6.30 2.52 2.05
C PRO A 79 6.87 3.28 3.26
N GLY A 80 7.26 2.58 4.33
CA GLY A 80 7.94 3.18 5.47
C GLY A 80 7.02 3.86 6.48
N PRO A 81 7.58 4.26 7.63
CA PRO A 81 6.84 4.90 8.73
C PRO A 81 6.33 6.30 8.38
N VAL A 82 6.96 7.00 7.44
CA VAL A 82 6.58 8.35 7.01
C VAL A 82 5.39 8.37 6.05
N PHE A 83 4.94 7.20 5.57
CA PHE A 83 3.75 7.12 4.73
C PHE A 83 2.47 7.39 5.53
N GLU A 84 1.71 8.40 5.10
CA GLU A 84 0.52 8.91 5.78
C GLU A 84 -0.72 8.06 5.47
N TRP A 85 -0.80 6.86 6.03
CA TRP A 85 -2.00 6.02 5.94
C TRP A 85 -3.26 6.74 6.42
N GLY A 86 -3.14 7.60 7.43
CA GLY A 86 -4.26 8.41 7.93
C GLY A 86 -4.81 9.39 6.91
N ARG A 87 -3.99 9.86 5.96
CA ARG A 87 -4.45 10.71 4.86
C ARG A 87 -5.33 9.93 3.89
N LEU A 88 -4.88 8.74 3.47
CA LEU A 88 -5.68 7.86 2.61
C LEU A 88 -6.98 7.44 3.29
N ALA A 89 -6.95 7.18 4.60
CA ALA A 89 -8.13 6.82 5.36
C ALA A 89 -9.19 7.93 5.33
N ARG A 90 -8.79 9.19 5.52
CA ARG A 90 -9.71 10.33 5.44
C ARG A 90 -10.26 10.56 4.03
N SER A 91 -9.43 10.37 3.00
CA SER A 91 -9.80 10.66 1.60
C SER A 91 -10.68 9.56 0.98
N LEU A 92 -10.37 8.29 1.27
CA LEU A 92 -10.93 7.15 0.55
C LEU A 92 -11.66 6.12 1.43
N GLY A 93 -11.69 6.32 2.76
CA GLY A 93 -12.28 5.34 3.68
C GLY A 93 -11.49 4.03 3.80
N ILE A 94 -10.23 4.04 3.36
CA ILE A 94 -9.31 2.89 3.48
C ILE A 94 -8.85 2.78 4.95
N PRO A 95 -8.96 1.62 5.61
CA PRO A 95 -8.45 1.49 6.97
C PRO A 95 -6.93 1.71 6.96
N ALA A 96 -6.41 2.45 7.95
CA ALA A 96 -4.97 2.61 8.09
C ALA A 96 -4.36 1.29 8.61
N PRO A 97 -3.66 0.50 7.77
CA PRO A 97 -3.03 -0.72 8.23
C PRO A 97 -1.92 -0.36 9.22
N GLY A 98 -1.84 -1.10 10.33
CA GLY A 98 -0.74 -0.94 11.27
C GLY A 98 0.56 -1.41 10.64
N ILE A 99 1.63 -0.62 10.79
CA ILE A 99 2.95 -1.00 10.28
C ILE A 99 3.51 -2.14 11.15
N PRO A 100 3.84 -3.31 10.57
CA PRO A 100 4.39 -4.43 11.33
C PRO A 100 5.68 -4.02 12.05
N GLY A 101 5.77 -4.29 13.35
CA GLY A 101 6.97 -4.02 14.15
C GLY A 101 7.10 -2.58 14.67
N VAL A 102 6.24 -1.65 14.26
CA VAL A 102 6.16 -0.30 14.86
C VAL A 102 4.98 -0.30 15.84
N GLN A 103 5.26 -0.33 17.14
CA GLN A 103 4.23 -0.04 18.13
C GLN A 103 3.75 1.39 17.92
N ARG A 104 2.44 1.59 17.86
CA ARG A 104 1.85 2.94 17.91
C ARG A 104 2.38 3.61 19.18
N TYR A 105 3.22 4.64 19.05
CA TYR A 105 3.44 5.54 20.16
C TYR A 105 2.08 6.14 20.51
N GLY A 106 1.52 5.72 21.64
CA GLY A 106 0.26 6.23 22.16
C GLY A 106 0.40 7.72 22.42
N GLY A 107 -0.25 8.52 21.58
CA GLY A 107 -0.47 9.93 21.82
C GLY A 107 -1.58 10.08 22.86
N ARG A 108 -1.24 10.76 23.96
CA ARG A 108 -2.20 11.39 24.87
C ARG A 108 -2.99 12.48 24.15
#